data_AF-A0A3D4ZP48-F1
#
_entry.id   AF-A0A3D4ZP48-F1
#
_cell.length_a   1.000
_cell.length_b   1.000
_cell.length_c   1.000
_cell.angle_alpha   90.00
_cell.angle_beta   90.00
_cell.angle_gamma   90.00
#
_symmetry.space_group_name_H-M   'P 1'
#
loop_
_entity.id
_entity.type
_entity.pdbx_description
1 polymer ?
#
loop_
_entity_poly.entity_id
_entity_poly.type
_entity_poly.pdbx_seq_one_letter_code
_entity_poly.pdbx_strand_id
1 'polypeptide(L)'
;KTGGGYLTQFYPYTGPVTYLAITQDGDGHFKFVVAEGVNEEGKILKFGDTNMRTRFSIGAREFVNRWSEAGPTHHMGAAVGRHIDTILKVAKILNVPVEIVTR
;
A
#
# COMPACT_ATOMS: atom_id res chain seq x y z
N LYS A 1 -8.78 -3.77 28.30
CA LYS A 1 -9.63 -3.25 27.19
C LYS A 1 -10.34 -4.44 26.57
N THR A 2 -11.64 -4.34 26.39
CA THR A 2 -12.49 -5.41 25.87
C THR A 2 -12.58 -5.35 24.34
N GLY A 3 -12.20 -6.47 23.74
CA GLY A 3 -12.34 -6.85 22.35
C GLY A 3 -11.84 -8.29 22.27
N GLY A 4 -12.71 -9.27 22.54
CA GLY A 4 -12.39 -10.70 22.55
C GLY A 4 -12.55 -11.35 21.18
N GLY A 5 -12.35 -10.59 20.10
CA GLY A 5 -12.45 -11.10 18.75
C GLY A 5 -11.34 -12.12 18.48
N TYR A 6 -11.68 -13.21 17.81
CA TYR A 6 -10.67 -14.13 17.29
C TYR A 6 -9.86 -13.42 16.21
N LEU A 7 -8.57 -13.26 16.44
CA LEU A 7 -7.65 -12.73 15.44
C LEU A 7 -7.17 -13.87 14.55
N THR A 8 -7.12 -13.62 13.25
CA THR A 8 -6.48 -14.52 12.30
C THR A 8 -5.04 -14.07 12.09
N GLN A 9 -4.12 -14.96 12.42
CA GLN A 9 -2.70 -14.74 12.26
C GLN A 9 -2.16 -15.69 11.20
N PHE A 10 -1.74 -15.12 10.08
CA PHE A 10 -1.08 -15.83 9.00
C PHE A 10 -0.03 -14.93 8.33
N TYR A 11 0.75 -15.52 7.43
CA TYR A 11 1.66 -14.76 6.57
C TYR A 11 1.01 -14.59 5.19
N PRO A 12 0.79 -13.35 4.72
CA PRO A 12 0.22 -13.13 3.39
C PRO A 12 1.14 -13.66 2.29
N TYR A 13 0.57 -13.92 1.11
CA TYR A 13 1.32 -14.42 -0.04
C TYR A 13 2.59 -13.62 -0.30
N THR A 14 3.71 -14.32 -0.49
CA THR A 14 5.01 -13.74 -0.81
C THR A 14 5.14 -13.52 -2.31
N GLY A 15 5.69 -12.38 -2.72
CA GLY A 15 5.83 -12.03 -4.13
C GLY A 15 5.46 -10.57 -4.39
N PRO A 16 5.21 -10.22 -5.65
CA PRO A 16 4.81 -8.86 -6.00
C PRO A 16 3.62 -8.36 -5.20
N VAL A 17 3.66 -7.11 -4.76
CA VAL A 17 2.56 -6.44 -4.07
C VAL A 17 2.39 -5.03 -4.62
N THR A 18 1.15 -4.59 -4.77
CA THR A 18 0.77 -3.22 -5.12
C THR A 18 0.03 -2.59 -3.95
N TYR A 19 0.45 -1.39 -3.57
CA TYR A 19 -0.23 -0.52 -2.63
C TYR A 19 -1.00 0.57 -3.37
N LEU A 20 -2.22 0.83 -2.91
CA LEU A 20 -3.07 1.93 -3.36
C LEU A 20 -3.60 2.68 -2.13
N ALA A 21 -3.23 3.95 -2.01
CA ALA A 21 -3.91 4.88 -1.12
C ALA A 21 -4.75 5.85 -1.95
N ILE A 22 -5.86 6.28 -1.36
CA ILE A 22 -6.75 7.31 -1.91
C ILE A 22 -6.75 8.46 -0.92
N THR A 23 -6.53 9.67 -1.43
CA THR A 23 -6.49 10.91 -0.66
C THR A 23 -7.17 12.04 -1.43
N GLN A 24 -7.12 13.26 -0.92
CA GLN A 24 -7.57 14.47 -1.60
C GLN A 24 -6.43 15.49 -1.69
N ASP A 25 -6.42 16.29 -2.76
CA ASP A 25 -5.55 17.46 -2.86
C ASP A 25 -6.10 18.66 -2.06
N GLY A 26 -5.38 19.79 -2.11
CA GLY A 26 -5.77 21.01 -1.40
C GLY A 26 -7.09 21.63 -1.87
N ASP A 27 -7.54 21.30 -3.09
CA ASP A 27 -8.80 21.76 -3.66
C ASP A 27 -9.94 20.74 -3.43
N GLY A 28 -9.65 19.63 -2.77
CA GLY A 28 -10.62 18.58 -2.44
C GLY A 28 -10.83 17.54 -3.55
N HIS A 29 -10.07 17.57 -4.64
CA HIS A 29 -10.15 16.54 -5.68
C HIS A 29 -9.48 15.25 -5.21
N PHE A 30 -10.04 14.10 -5.59
CA PHE A 30 -9.40 12.81 -5.30
C PHE A 30 -8.02 12.71 -5.97
N LYS A 31 -7.10 12.03 -5.28
CA LYS A 31 -5.77 11.66 -5.79
C LYS A 31 -5.49 10.21 -5.40
N PHE A 32 -4.93 9.44 -6.32
CA PHE A 32 -4.39 8.12 -6.02
C PHE A 32 -2.88 8.20 -5.77
N VAL A 33 -2.40 7.45 -4.79
CA VAL A 33 -0.98 7.25 -4.53
C VAL A 33 -0.71 5.76 -4.59
N VAL A 34 0.20 5.35 -5.46
CA VAL A 34 0.50 3.94 -5.72
C VAL A 34 1.97 3.63 -5.57
N ALA A 35 2.26 2.41 -5.11
CA ALA A 35 3.59 1.88 -5.03
C ALA A 35 3.57 0.38 -5.30
N GLU A 36 4.62 -0.14 -5.92
CA GLU A 36 4.83 -1.58 -5.99
C GLU A 36 6.11 -2.01 -5.30
N GLY A 37 6.08 -3.20 -4.73
CA GLY A 37 7.21 -3.83 -4.08
C GLY A 37 7.12 -5.34 -4.14
N VAL A 38 7.80 -5.97 -3.19
CA VAL A 38 7.75 -7.42 -2.98
C VAL A 38 7.45 -7.67 -1.51
N ASN A 39 6.38 -8.40 -1.20
CA ASN A 39 6.20 -8.99 0.11
C ASN A 39 7.17 -10.18 0.21
N GLU A 40 8.24 -10.00 0.97
CA GLU A 40 9.28 -11.01 1.14
C GLU A 40 8.85 -12.05 2.17
N GLU A 41 9.59 -13.17 2.26
CA GLU A 41 9.45 -14.06 3.40
C GLU A 41 9.83 -13.36 4.70
N GLY A 42 9.19 -13.79 5.79
CA GLY A 42 9.42 -13.23 7.12
C GLY A 42 8.82 -14.08 8.23
N LYS A 43 9.22 -13.79 9.47
CA LYS A 43 8.66 -14.45 10.64
C LYS A 43 7.25 -13.91 10.92
N ILE A 44 6.33 -14.81 11.26
CA ILE A 44 5.05 -14.42 11.87
C ILE A 44 5.35 -13.87 13.27
N LEU A 45 4.92 -12.64 13.55
CA LEU A 45 5.17 -11.96 14.81
C LEU A 45 4.08 -12.32 15.83
N LYS A 46 4.45 -12.79 17.03
CA LYS A 46 3.50 -13.35 18.01
C LYS A 46 2.78 -12.29 18.87
N PHE A 47 2.16 -11.29 18.24
CA PHE A 47 1.38 -10.24 18.94
C PHE A 47 -0.09 -10.15 18.54
N GLY A 48 -0.58 -11.12 17.75
CA GLY A 48 -2.00 -11.28 17.44
C GLY A 48 -2.41 -10.80 16.04
N ASP A 49 -1.64 -9.93 15.40
CA ASP A 49 -2.00 -9.40 14.07
C ASP A 49 -1.30 -10.10 12.91
N THR A 50 -1.93 -10.02 11.74
CA THR A 50 -1.31 -10.37 10.46
C THR A 50 -0.36 -9.27 10.03
N ASN A 51 0.85 -9.65 9.62
CA ASN A 51 1.93 -8.74 9.26
C ASN A 51 2.51 -9.09 7.89
N MET A 52 3.07 -8.08 7.21
CA MET A 52 3.73 -8.22 5.92
C MET A 52 5.14 -7.64 6.00
N ARG A 53 6.08 -8.20 5.24
CA ARG A 53 7.45 -7.67 5.12
C ARG A 53 7.67 -7.19 3.69
N THR A 54 7.19 -5.99 3.40
CA THR A 54 7.29 -5.41 2.06
C THR A 54 8.63 -4.71 1.87
N ARG A 55 9.35 -5.09 0.81
CA ARG A 55 10.52 -4.38 0.31
C ARG A 55 10.16 -3.58 -0.94
N PHE A 56 10.57 -2.32 -0.95
CA PHE A 56 10.52 -1.43 -2.10
C PHE A 56 11.91 -1.29 -2.75
N SER A 57 11.95 -1.09 -4.06
CA SER A 57 13.19 -0.95 -4.84
C SER A 57 14.04 0.26 -4.42
N ILE A 58 13.39 1.33 -3.95
CA ILE A 58 14.03 2.55 -3.44
C ILE A 58 14.47 2.48 -1.96
N GLY A 59 14.22 1.35 -1.29
CA GLY A 59 14.50 1.18 0.13
C GLY A 59 13.47 1.86 1.05
N ALA A 60 13.44 1.45 2.33
CA ALA A 60 12.39 1.86 3.26
C ALA A 60 12.37 3.37 3.57
N ARG A 61 13.56 3.98 3.73
CA ARG A 61 13.67 5.42 4.02
C ARG A 61 13.08 6.27 2.90
N GLU A 62 13.52 6.02 1.68
CA GLU A 62 13.08 6.80 0.52
C GLU A 62 11.61 6.54 0.21
N PHE A 63 11.15 5.30 0.37
CA PHE A 63 9.72 4.97 0.27
C PHE A 63 8.90 5.80 1.24
N VAL A 64 9.25 5.82 2.54
CA VAL A 64 8.50 6.58 3.53
C VAL A 64 8.50 8.08 3.21
N ASN A 65 9.66 8.65 2.84
CA ASN A 65 9.74 10.07 2.47
C ASN A 65 8.78 10.41 1.31
N ARG A 66 8.92 9.74 0.17
CA ARG A 66 8.11 10.00 -1.04
C ARG A 66 6.64 9.66 -0.84
N TRP A 67 6.35 8.57 -0.14
CA TRP A 67 4.98 8.19 0.19
C TRP A 67 4.34 9.27 1.05
N SER A 68 5.01 9.75 2.10
CA SER A 68 4.50 10.83 2.95
C SER A 68 4.35 12.16 2.21
N GLU A 69 5.30 12.53 1.37
CA GLU A 69 5.24 13.74 0.52
C GLU A 69 4.03 13.73 -0.44
N ALA A 70 3.61 12.54 -0.89
CA ALA A 70 2.45 12.40 -1.77
C ALA A 70 1.10 12.68 -1.07
N GLY A 71 1.09 12.82 0.26
CA GLY A 71 -0.09 13.11 1.08
C GLY A 71 -1.15 11.98 1.23
N PRO A 72 -0.78 10.68 1.30
CA PRO A 72 -1.74 9.60 1.50
C PRO A 72 -2.28 9.58 2.93
N THR A 73 -3.40 8.88 3.15
CA THR A 73 -3.82 8.54 4.51
C THR A 73 -2.98 7.39 5.08
N HIS A 74 -3.12 7.10 6.37
CA HIS A 74 -2.48 5.93 7.00
C HIS A 74 -3.12 4.60 6.55
N HIS A 75 -4.31 4.62 5.96
CA HIS A 75 -4.96 3.46 5.38
C HIS A 75 -4.58 3.32 3.90
N MET A 76 -4.39 2.07 3.48
CA MET A 76 -4.16 1.72 2.08
C MET A 76 -4.72 0.32 1.78
N GLY A 77 -5.03 0.07 0.51
CA GLY A 77 -5.24 -1.27 0.00
C GLY A 77 -3.90 -1.91 -0.38
N ALA A 78 -3.69 -3.17 0.03
CA ALA A 78 -2.56 -3.99 -0.38
C ALA A 78 -3.06 -5.16 -1.23
N ALA A 79 -2.64 -5.23 -2.49
CA ALA A 79 -3.04 -6.27 -3.43
C ALA A 79 -1.84 -7.13 -3.85
N VAL A 80 -2.02 -8.45 -3.86
CA VAL A 80 -1.05 -9.37 -4.46
C VAL A 80 -0.96 -9.13 -5.96
N GLY A 81 0.25 -8.96 -6.48
CA GLY A 81 0.52 -8.73 -7.90
C GLY A 81 1.00 -7.31 -8.22
N ARG A 82 1.13 -7.06 -9.52
CA ARG A 82 1.55 -5.78 -10.12
C ARG A 82 0.34 -5.17 -10.82
N HIS A 83 -0.22 -4.10 -10.24
CA HIS A 83 -1.51 -3.55 -10.64
C HIS A 83 -1.47 -2.07 -11.00
N ILE A 84 -0.30 -1.40 -10.93
CA ILE A 84 -0.21 0.03 -11.25
C ILE A 84 -0.80 0.34 -12.63
N ASP A 85 -0.50 -0.47 -13.66
CA ASP A 85 -0.99 -0.20 -15.01
C ASP A 85 -2.51 -0.35 -15.15
N THR A 86 -3.12 -1.23 -14.36
CA THR A 86 -4.59 -1.33 -14.25
C THR A 86 -5.17 -0.13 -13.52
N ILE A 87 -4.55 0.28 -12.40
CA ILE A 87 -4.97 1.45 -11.62
C ILE A 87 -4.89 2.72 -12.47
N LEU A 88 -3.84 2.88 -13.30
CA LEU A 88 -3.71 4.01 -14.23
C LEU A 88 -4.86 4.07 -15.24
N LYS A 89 -5.33 2.92 -15.75
CA LYS A 89 -6.50 2.87 -16.63
C LYS A 89 -7.78 3.28 -15.91
N VAL A 90 -7.98 2.81 -14.68
CA VAL A 90 -9.13 3.19 -13.84
C VAL A 90 -9.11 4.69 -13.53
N ALA A 91 -7.95 5.21 -13.09
CA ALA A 91 -7.78 6.62 -12.77
C ALA A 91 -8.05 7.52 -13.98
N LYS A 92 -7.64 7.10 -15.18
CA LYS A 92 -7.97 7.79 -16.43
C LYS A 92 -9.48 7.86 -16.69
N ILE A 93 -10.22 6.78 -16.45
CA ILE A 93 -11.68 6.75 -16.61
C ILE A 93 -12.36 7.67 -15.59
N LEU A 94 -11.85 7.70 -14.35
CA LEU A 94 -12.40 8.50 -13.26
C LEU A 94 -11.92 9.96 -13.26
N ASN A 95 -11.00 10.33 -14.17
CA ASN A 95 -10.32 11.62 -14.17
C ASN A 95 -9.65 11.96 -12.83
N VAL A 96 -8.95 10.99 -12.26
CA VAL A 96 -8.23 11.12 -10.98
C VAL A 96 -6.72 11.13 -11.24
N PRO A 97 -5.95 12.11 -10.73
CA PRO A 97 -4.50 12.09 -10.80
C PRO A 97 -3.90 10.93 -10.01
N VAL A 98 -2.77 10.40 -10.50
CA VAL A 98 -2.05 9.28 -9.86
C VAL A 98 -0.59 9.65 -9.62
N GLU A 99 -0.14 9.53 -8.38
CA GLU A 99 1.27 9.59 -7.99
C GLU A 99 1.84 8.17 -7.92
N ILE A 100 2.86 7.87 -8.73
CA ILE A 100 3.60 6.61 -8.62
C ILE A 100 4.85 6.86 -7.77
N VAL A 101 4.85 6.34 -6.55
CA VAL A 101 5.98 6.50 -5.61
C VAL A 101 7.17 5.63 -6.04
N THR A 102 6.90 4.39 -6.43
CA THR A 102 7.91 3.45 -6.91
C THR A 102 7.27 2.28 -7.66
N ARG A 103 8.05 1.67 -8.55
CA ARG A 103 7.78 0.34 -9.13
C ARG A 103 8.82 -0.66 -8.64
#